data_AF-A0A257NHH5-F1
#
_entry.id   AF-A0A257NHH5-F1
#
_cell.length_a   1.000
_cell.length_b   1.000
_cell.length_c   1.000
_cell.angle_alpha   90.00
_cell.angle_beta   90.00
_cell.angle_gamma   90.00
#
_symmetry.space_group_name_H-M   'P 1'
#
loop_
_entity.id
_entity.type
_entity.pdbx_description
1 polymer ?
#
loop_
_entity_poly.entity_id
_entity_poly.type
_entity_poly.pdbx_seq_one_letter_code
_entity_poly.pdbx_strand_id
1 'polypeptide(L)'
;MRRDDQIELLRHGALHVEGRVAGSSNQALLVSVSLGGTSALACYKAEAGERPLWDFDDGLWRREVAAWELDQLLGTDLVPVTIAREDLPFGVGSLQWWIDDATDDHYFTLREKET
;
A
#
# COMPACT_ATOMS: atom_id res chain seq x y z
N MET A 1 -7.74 -13.40 2.88
CA MET A 1 -6.45 -13.67 3.54
C MET A 1 -6.44 -12.91 4.85
N ARG A 2 -5.92 -13.46 5.97
CA ARG A 2 -5.91 -12.72 7.24
C ARG A 2 -4.82 -11.65 7.22
N ARG A 3 -4.94 -10.61 8.08
CA ARG A 3 -3.92 -9.54 8.17
C ARG A 3 -2.53 -10.10 8.50
N ASP A 4 -2.42 -11.10 9.37
CA ASP A 4 -1.13 -11.73 9.69
C ASP A 4 -0.48 -12.41 8.47
N ASP A 5 -1.28 -13.13 7.67
CA ASP A 5 -0.81 -13.74 6.43
C ASP A 5 -0.34 -12.66 5.43
N GLN A 6 -1.06 -11.54 5.35
CA GLN A 6 -0.68 -10.38 4.51
C GLN A 6 0.66 -9.81 4.95
N ILE A 7 0.87 -9.62 6.25
CA ILE A 7 2.14 -9.13 6.80
C ILE A 7 3.28 -10.07 6.43
N GLU A 8 3.13 -11.38 6.63
CA GLU A 8 4.14 -12.38 6.28
C GLU A 8 4.49 -12.35 4.79
N LEU A 9 3.48 -12.30 3.90
CA LEU A 9 3.70 -12.24 2.46
C LEU A 9 4.42 -10.96 2.05
N LEU A 10 4.04 -9.80 2.60
CA LEU A 10 4.69 -8.52 2.27
C LEU A 10 6.13 -8.46 2.81
N ARG A 11 6.38 -9.01 4.01
CA ARG A 11 7.71 -9.02 4.65
C ARG A 11 8.70 -9.94 3.94
N HIS A 12 8.25 -11.11 3.52
CA HIS A 12 9.15 -12.18 3.08
C HIS A 12 8.99 -12.60 1.62
N GLY A 13 7.93 -12.14 0.95
CA GLY A 13 7.68 -12.47 -0.45
C GLY A 13 8.73 -11.89 -1.39
N ALA A 14 9.05 -12.65 -2.44
CA ALA A 14 9.80 -12.13 -3.58
C ALA A 14 8.93 -11.12 -4.33
N LEU A 15 9.49 -9.94 -4.60
CA LEU A 15 8.79 -8.83 -5.24
C LEU A 15 9.13 -8.77 -6.73
N HIS A 16 8.11 -8.63 -7.58
CA HIS A 16 8.23 -8.33 -9.00
C HIS A 16 7.44 -7.06 -9.34
N VAL A 17 8.01 -6.19 -10.16
CA VAL A 17 7.37 -4.92 -10.54
C VAL A 17 6.50 -5.15 -11.77
N GLU A 18 5.20 -4.93 -11.63
CA GLU A 18 4.22 -5.07 -12.72
C GLU A 18 4.12 -3.78 -13.55
N GLY A 19 4.25 -2.62 -12.89
CA GLY A 19 4.20 -1.34 -13.58
C GLY A 19 4.02 -0.15 -12.65
N ARG A 20 3.60 0.99 -13.21
CA ARG A 20 3.30 2.22 -12.47
C ARG A 20 1.78 2.39 -12.35
N VAL A 21 1.31 2.85 -11.19
CA VAL A 21 -0.08 3.27 -11.00
C VAL A 21 -0.28 4.61 -11.71
N ALA A 22 -1.20 4.66 -12.68
CA ALA A 22 -1.50 5.86 -13.44
C ALA A 22 -2.16 6.95 -12.57
N GLY A 23 -1.87 8.22 -12.84
CA GLY A 23 -2.53 9.36 -12.16
C GLY A 23 -2.06 9.67 -10.73
N SER A 24 -1.10 8.92 -10.18
CA SER A 24 -0.52 9.20 -8.87
C SER A 24 0.31 10.49 -8.87
N SER A 25 0.14 11.34 -7.86
CA SER A 25 0.89 12.60 -7.69
C SER A 25 2.37 12.36 -7.33
N ASN A 26 2.68 11.18 -6.80
CA ASN A 26 4.03 10.70 -6.50
C ASN A 26 4.25 9.32 -7.14
N GLN A 27 5.48 8.83 -7.24
CA GLN A 27 5.70 7.51 -7.83
C GLN A 27 5.07 6.41 -6.96
N ALA A 28 4.14 5.66 -7.55
CA ALA A 28 3.56 4.45 -6.99
C ALA A 28 3.71 3.31 -8.00
N LEU A 29 4.24 2.18 -7.56
CA LEU A 29 4.45 0.99 -8.36
C LEU A 29 3.43 -0.08 -7.98
N LEU A 30 2.80 -0.69 -8.97
CA LEU A 30 2.08 -1.94 -8.78
C LEU A 30 3.10 -3.07 -8.80
N VAL A 31 3.09 -3.90 -7.78
CA VAL A 31 4.02 -5.02 -7.63
C VAL A 31 3.25 -6.30 -7.29
N SER A 32 3.79 -7.44 -7.71
CA SER A 32 3.37 -8.74 -7.19
C SER A 32 4.37 -9.22 -6.13
N VAL A 33 3.86 -9.80 -5.05
CA VAL A 33 4.64 -10.42 -3.97
C VAL A 33 4.29 -11.89 -3.88
N SER A 34 5.31 -12.76 -3.82
CA SER A 34 5.11 -14.21 -3.83
C SER A 34 5.93 -14.93 -2.75
N LEU A 35 5.29 -15.78 -1.95
CA LEU A 35 5.92 -16.60 -0.92
C LEU A 35 5.22 -17.96 -0.83
N GLY A 36 5.99 -19.05 -0.92
CA GLY A 36 5.45 -20.40 -0.68
C GLY A 36 4.26 -20.79 -1.56
N GLY A 37 4.24 -20.34 -2.82
CA GLY A 37 3.13 -20.61 -3.76
C GLY A 37 1.90 -19.69 -3.59
N THR A 38 1.92 -18.78 -2.63
CA THR A 38 0.92 -17.71 -2.49
C THR A 38 1.43 -16.44 -3.15
N SER A 39 0.58 -15.77 -3.92
CA SER A 39 0.90 -14.50 -4.57
C SER A 39 -0.21 -13.48 -4.35
N ALA A 40 0.17 -12.21 -4.24
CA ALA A 40 -0.76 -11.10 -4.14
C ALA A 40 -0.19 -9.83 -4.76
N LEU A 41 -1.04 -8.83 -4.99
CA LEU A 41 -0.63 -7.51 -5.44
C LEU A 41 -0.39 -6.58 -4.25
N ALA A 42 0.51 -5.63 -4.44
CA ALA A 42 0.79 -4.55 -3.50
C ALA A 42 1.11 -3.25 -4.23
N CYS A 43 0.93 -2.14 -3.52
CA CYS A 43 1.40 -0.82 -3.92
C CYS A 43 2.74 -0.55 -3.23
N TYR A 44 3.80 -0.36 -4.02
CA TYR A 44 5.13 -0.01 -3.53
C TYR A 44 5.42 1.47 -3.79
N LYS A 45 5.68 2.23 -2.72
CA LYS A 45 6.12 3.64 -2.78
C LYS A 45 7.53 3.71 -2.22
N ALA A 46 8.51 3.67 -3.12
CA ALA A 46 9.93 3.78 -2.80
C ALA A 46 10.29 5.21 -2.38
N GLU A 47 11.19 5.36 -1.40
CA GLU A 47 11.75 6.66 -1.02
C GLU A 47 12.44 7.34 -2.22
N ALA A 48 13.16 6.56 -3.03
CA ALA A 48 13.81 7.05 -4.25
C ALA A 48 12.83 7.58 -5.31
N GLY A 49 11.55 7.22 -5.21
CA GLY A 49 10.48 7.66 -6.11
C GLY A 49 9.79 8.94 -5.64
N GLU A 50 10.18 9.49 -4.48
CA GLU A 50 9.49 10.61 -3.87
C GLU A 50 9.70 11.93 -4.60
N ARG A 51 8.61 12.68 -4.75
CA ARG A 51 8.64 14.11 -4.99
C ARG A 51 8.60 14.84 -3.65
N PRO A 52 9.64 15.59 -3.28
CA PRO A 52 9.67 16.33 -2.02
C PRO A 52 8.52 17.32 -1.89
N LEU A 53 8.06 17.51 -0.65
CA LEU A 53 7.09 18.54 -0.28
C LEU A 53 7.83 19.68 0.43
N TRP A 54 7.37 20.92 0.26
CA TRP A 54 8.06 22.11 0.80
C TRP A 54 7.90 22.24 2.32
N ASP A 55 6.88 21.59 2.88
CA ASP A 55 6.43 21.67 4.26
C ASP A 55 6.72 20.41 5.09
N PHE A 56 7.38 19.40 4.51
CA PHE A 56 7.71 18.14 5.17
C PHE A 56 9.15 17.70 4.90
N ASP A 57 9.72 16.96 5.84
CA ASP A 57 10.96 16.21 5.64
C ASP A 57 10.76 15.10 4.59
N ASP A 58 11.87 14.62 4.03
CA ASP A 58 11.91 13.46 3.14
C ASP A 58 11.41 12.18 3.84
N GLY A 59 11.16 11.12 3.06
CA GLY A 59 10.64 9.85 3.59
C GLY A 59 9.13 9.89 3.76
N LEU A 60 8.44 10.49 2.78
CA LEU A 60 6.99 10.57 2.69
C LEU A 60 6.29 9.21 2.80
N TRP A 61 6.93 8.13 2.38
CA TRP A 61 6.47 6.74 2.50
C TRP A 61 6.19 6.32 3.95
N ARG A 62 6.89 6.91 4.93
CA ARG A 62 6.69 6.60 6.36
C ARG A 62 5.29 6.97 6.83
N ARG A 63 4.64 7.93 6.17
CA ARG A 63 3.26 8.33 6.48
C ARG A 63 2.25 7.23 6.18
N GLU A 64 2.50 6.42 5.16
CA GLU A 64 1.66 5.26 4.84
C GLU A 64 1.76 4.18 5.92
N VAL A 65 2.98 3.92 6.40
CA VAL A 65 3.22 2.98 7.50
C VAL A 65 2.60 3.50 8.80
N ALA A 66 2.80 4.77 9.12
CA ALA A 66 2.21 5.40 10.29
C ALA A 66 0.67 5.39 10.27
N ALA A 67 0.06 5.56 9.09
CA ALA A 67 -1.39 5.46 8.94
C ALA A 67 -1.91 4.05 9.27
N TRP A 68 -1.21 3.00 8.84
CA TRP A 68 -1.56 1.63 9.19
C TRP A 68 -1.34 1.34 10.68
N GLU A 69 -0.23 1.78 11.27
CA GLU A 69 0.01 1.61 12.71
C GLU A 69 -1.05 2.34 13.55
N LEU A 70 -1.47 3.52 13.11
CA LEU A 70 -2.55 4.27 13.74
C LEU A 70 -3.91 3.57 13.60
N ASP A 71 -4.24 3.02 12.42
CA ASP A 71 -5.46 2.21 12.21
C ASP A 71 -5.51 1.01 13.17
N GLN A 72 -4.38 0.34 13.36
CA GLN A 72 -4.25 -0.80 14.29
C GLN A 72 -4.45 -0.37 15.74
N LEU A 73 -3.95 0.81 16.13
CA LEU A 73 -4.15 1.35 17.47
C LEU A 73 -5.60 1.76 17.73
N LEU A 74 -6.26 2.33 16.71
CA LEU A 74 -7.65 2.80 16.80
C LEU A 74 -8.68 1.70 16.57
N GLY A 75 -8.29 0.60 15.92
CA GLY A 75 -9.18 -0.51 15.59
C GLY A 75 -10.21 -0.18 14.51
N THR A 76 -9.89 0.76 13.61
CA THR A 76 -10.83 1.25 12.58
C THR A 76 -10.99 0.33 11.39
N ASP A 77 -10.01 -0.54 11.10
CA ASP A 77 -10.01 -1.49 9.98
C ASP A 77 -10.15 -0.81 8.59
N LEU A 78 -9.69 0.43 8.45
CA LEU A 78 -9.83 1.24 7.23
C LEU A 78 -8.56 1.23 6.36
N VAL A 79 -7.39 1.12 6.98
CA VAL A 79 -6.11 1.19 6.25
C VAL A 79 -5.66 -0.23 5.88
N PRO A 80 -5.40 -0.53 4.59
CA PRO A 80 -4.85 -1.82 4.19
C PRO A 80 -3.50 -2.09 4.86
N VAL A 81 -3.16 -3.37 5.05
CA VAL A 81 -1.88 -3.76 5.65
C VAL A 81 -0.72 -3.09 4.93
N THR A 82 0.04 -2.29 5.68
CA THR A 82 1.17 -1.51 5.14
C THR A 82 2.39 -1.72 6.00
N ILE A 83 3.51 -2.12 5.39
CA ILE A 83 4.78 -2.33 6.10
C ILE A 83 5.89 -1.45 5.53
N ALA A 84 6.89 -1.17 6.35
CA ALA A 84 8.20 -0.72 5.90
C ALA A 84 9.02 -1.93 5.40
N ARG A 85 9.70 -1.79 4.26
CA ARG A 85 10.62 -2.82 3.77
C ARG A 85 11.85 -2.18 3.12
N GLU A 86 13.04 -2.65 3.49
CA GLU A 86 14.34 -2.05 3.13
C GLU A 86 15.03 -2.78 1.97
N ASP A 87 14.75 -4.07 1.78
CA ASP A 87 15.40 -4.97 0.82
C ASP A 87 14.69 -5.01 -0.55
N LEU A 88 14.22 -3.87 -1.06
CA LEU A 88 13.47 -3.79 -2.32
C LEU A 88 14.30 -3.19 -3.48
N PRO A 89 13.94 -3.48 -4.76
CA PRO A 89 14.74 -3.07 -5.93
C PRO A 89 15.03 -1.57 -6.08
N PHE A 90 14.23 -0.71 -5.43
CA PHE A 90 14.38 0.75 -5.46
C PHE A 90 14.68 1.35 -4.08
N GLY A 91 15.22 0.54 -3.16
CA GLY A 91 15.56 0.95 -1.81
C GLY A 91 14.42 0.76 -0.82
N VAL A 92 14.46 1.52 0.28
CA VAL A 92 13.43 1.49 1.31
C VAL A 92 12.13 2.12 0.82
N GLY A 93 11.00 1.63 1.33
CA GLY A 93 9.72 2.31 1.16
C GLY A 93 8.57 1.60 1.87
N SER A 94 7.37 2.12 1.63
CA SER A 94 6.13 1.51 2.10
C SER A 94 5.62 0.49 1.09
N LEU A 95 5.25 -0.69 1.56
CA LEU A 95 4.62 -1.74 0.78
C LEU A 95 3.23 -2.01 1.36
N GLN A 96 2.20 -1.61 0.62
CA GLN A 96 0.80 -1.64 1.05
C GLN A 96 0.03 -2.71 0.27
N TRP A 97 -0.78 -3.49 0.97
CA TRP A 97 -1.66 -4.50 0.38
C TRP A 97 -2.60 -3.87 -0.67
N TRP A 98 -2.68 -4.47 -1.85
CA TRP A 98 -3.59 -4.00 -2.90
C TRP A 98 -5.02 -4.46 -2.60
N ILE A 99 -5.96 -3.52 -2.62
CA ILE A 99 -7.39 -3.79 -2.55
C ILE A 99 -7.96 -3.61 -3.94
N ASP A 100 -8.62 -4.64 -4.46
CA ASP A 100 -9.31 -4.55 -5.74
C ASP A 100 -10.45 -3.53 -5.65
N ASP A 101 -10.61 -2.76 -6.72
CA ASP A 101 -11.52 -1.62 -6.76
C ASP A 101 -12.97 -2.06 -6.47
N ALA A 102 -13.60 -1.39 -5.51
CA ALA A 102 -15.04 -1.53 -5.26
C ALA A 102 -15.79 -0.61 -6.23
N THR A 103 -15.70 -0.89 -7.54
CA THR A 103 -16.30 -0.06 -8.59
C THR A 103 -17.82 0.12 -8.48
N ASP A 104 -18.48 -0.67 -7.64
CA ASP A 104 -19.92 -0.58 -7.40
C ASP A 104 -20.29 0.58 -6.46
N ASP A 105 -19.36 1.07 -5.63
CA ASP A 105 -19.62 2.11 -4.63
C ASP A 105 -18.97 3.44 -5.03
N HIS A 106 -19.77 4.31 -5.63
CA HIS A 106 -19.45 5.70 -5.93
C HIS A 106 -20.47 6.62 -5.26
N TYR A 107 -20.20 7.93 -5.23
CA TYR A 107 -21.06 8.90 -4.54
C TYR A 107 -22.57 8.72 -4.79
N PHE A 108 -22.97 8.49 -6.04
CA PHE A 108 -24.38 8.27 -6.38
C PHE A 108 -24.97 6.95 -5.84
N THR A 109 -24.25 5.82 -5.91
CA THR A 109 -24.74 4.53 -5.39
C THR A 109 -24.74 4.50 -3.88
N LEU A 110 -23.76 5.14 -3.23
CA LEU A 110 -23.75 5.30 -1.77
C LEU A 110 -24.92 6.16 -1.28
N ARG A 111 -25.20 7.29 -1.95
CA ARG A 111 -26.33 8.16 -1.60
C ARG A 111 -27.69 7.46 -1.73
N GLU A 112 -27.85 6.60 -2.74
CA GLU A 112 -29.07 5.80 -2.93
C GLU A 112 -29.25 4.74 -1.84
N LYS A 113 -28.18 4.16 -1.30
CA LYS A 113 -28.23 3.17 -0.20
C LYS A 113 -28.59 3.78 1.16
N GLU A 114 -28.42 5.09 1.34
CA GLU A 114 -28.75 5.80 2.58
C GLU A 114 -30.22 6.28 2.65
N THR A 115 -31.02 6.11 1.58
CA THR A 115 -32.43 6.53 1.50
C THR A 115 -33.37 5.34 1.51
#